data_AF-A0A966UXE6-F1
#
_entry.id   AF-A0A966UXE6-F1
#
_cell.length_a   1.000
_cell.length_b   1.000
_cell.length_c   1.000
_cell.angle_alpha   90.00
_cell.angle_beta   90.00
_cell.angle_gamma   90.00
#
_symmetry.space_group_name_H-M   'P 1'
#
loop_
_entity.id
_entity.type
_entity.pdbx_description
1 polymer ?
#
loop_
_entity_poly.entity_id
_entity_poly.type
_entity_poly.pdbx_seq_one_letter_code
_entity_poly.pdbx_strand_id
1 'polypeptide(L)'
;PVLFTSRGEMQCRSAAERRRLGLELAALMARLAAALGPQLGYLISKGGITTHTLLADGLGLARVELQGQLLPGLSLVLTPAEALVPALPVLTFPGNLGNVDTLRQAWALMEGEPQRP
;
A
#
# COMPACT_ATOMS: atom_id res chain seq x y z
N PRO A 1 -3.86 -11.25 -13.07
CA PRO A 1 -4.47 -10.19 -13.91
C PRO A 1 -3.98 -8.82 -13.40
N VAL A 2 -3.69 -7.86 -14.27
CA VAL A 2 -3.21 -6.52 -13.88
C VAL A 2 -4.32 -5.50 -14.09
N LEU A 3 -4.70 -4.78 -13.02
CA LEU A 3 -5.60 -3.63 -13.10
C LEU A 3 -4.75 -2.35 -13.06
N PHE A 4 -4.92 -1.47 -14.04
CA PHE A 4 -4.22 -0.20 -14.11
C PHE A 4 -5.13 0.91 -14.63
N THR A 5 -4.79 2.15 -14.31
CA THR A 5 -5.45 3.34 -14.85
C THR A 5 -4.53 4.03 -15.86
N SER A 6 -5.04 5.04 -16.57
CA SER A 6 -4.24 5.84 -17.51
C SER A 6 -3.03 6.49 -16.81
N ARG A 7 -1.89 6.54 -17.50
CA ARG A 7 -0.72 7.31 -17.04
C ARG A 7 -0.99 8.80 -17.24
N GLY A 8 -1.00 9.56 -16.15
CA GLY A 8 -1.23 11.00 -16.16
C GLY A 8 -2.11 11.43 -14.98
N GLU A 9 -1.88 12.62 -14.45
CA GLU A 9 -2.73 13.16 -13.41
C GLU A 9 -3.99 13.78 -14.03
N MET A 10 -5.16 13.44 -13.49
CA MET A 10 -6.40 14.09 -13.88
C MET A 10 -6.35 15.56 -13.47
N GLN A 11 -6.55 16.46 -14.44
CA GLN A 11 -6.59 17.90 -14.16
C GLN A 11 -7.83 18.23 -13.33
N CYS A 12 -7.62 18.54 -12.06
CA CYS A 12 -8.66 19.03 -11.16
C CYS A 12 -8.67 20.56 -11.18
N ARG A 13 -9.86 21.15 -11.07
CA ARG A 13 -10.10 22.61 -11.11
C ARG A 13 -9.66 23.29 -9.82
N SER A 14 -9.47 22.53 -8.73
CA SER A 14 -9.02 23.03 -7.43
C SER A 14 -8.30 21.95 -6.60
N ALA A 15 -7.57 22.39 -5.58
CA ALA A 15 -6.98 21.50 -4.59
C ALA A 15 -8.04 20.68 -3.81
N ALA A 16 -9.21 21.25 -3.56
CA ALA A 16 -10.31 20.57 -2.89
C ALA A 16 -10.86 19.41 -3.72
N GLU A 17 -11.04 19.62 -5.03
CA GLU A 17 -11.48 18.57 -5.95
C GLU A 17 -10.44 17.44 -6.06
N ARG A 18 -9.15 17.79 -6.18
CA ARG A 18 -8.05 16.82 -6.18
C ARG A 18 -8.03 15.97 -4.91
N ARG A 19 -8.23 16.61 -3.75
CA ARG A 19 -8.30 15.90 -2.47
C ARG A 19 -9.49 14.96 -2.42
N ARG A 20 -10.68 15.40 -2.87
CA ARG A 20 -11.88 14.55 -2.92
C ARG A 20 -11.65 13.32 -3.81
N LEU A 21 -11.11 13.52 -5.01
CA LEU A 21 -10.77 12.42 -5.90
C LEU A 21 -9.78 11.44 -5.25
N GLY A 22 -8.74 11.96 -4.58
CA GLY A 22 -7.78 11.14 -3.86
C GLY A 22 -8.42 10.29 -2.75
N LEU A 23 -9.38 10.84 -2.01
CA LEU A 23 -10.13 10.12 -0.98
C LEU A 23 -11.04 9.04 -1.59
N GLU A 24 -11.72 9.33 -2.70
CA GLU A 24 -12.56 8.35 -3.41
C GLU A 24 -11.73 7.18 -3.96
N LEU A 25 -10.55 7.46 -4.51
CA LEU A 25 -9.60 6.45 -4.96
C LEU A 25 -9.08 5.62 -3.79
N ALA A 26 -8.70 6.24 -2.67
CA ALA A 26 -8.28 5.51 -1.47
C ALA A 26 -9.40 4.59 -0.95
N ALA A 27 -10.65 5.06 -0.93
CA ALA A 27 -11.80 4.25 -0.52
C ALA A 27 -12.05 3.08 -1.48
N LEU A 28 -11.86 3.26 -2.80
CA LEU A 28 -11.92 2.16 -3.76
C LEU A 28 -10.83 1.11 -3.48
N MET A 29 -9.59 1.55 -3.24
CA MET A 29 -8.48 0.64 -2.92
C MET A 29 -8.73 -0.11 -1.61
N ALA A 30 -9.31 0.53 -0.59
CA ALA A 30 -9.72 -0.14 0.66
C ALA A 30 -10.75 -1.24 0.41
N ARG A 31 -11.77 -1.00 -0.41
CA ARG A 31 -12.75 -2.06 -0.76
C ARG A 31 -12.08 -3.23 -1.48
N LEU A 32 -11.10 -2.97 -2.34
CA LEU A 32 -10.33 -4.03 -3.00
C LEU A 32 -9.49 -4.82 -2.01
N ALA A 33 -8.81 -4.15 -1.07
CA ALA A 33 -8.03 -4.83 -0.04
C ALA A 33 -8.90 -5.67 0.90
N ALA A 34 -10.10 -5.20 1.26
CA ALA A 34 -11.06 -5.99 2.03
C ALA A 34 -11.46 -7.27 1.29
N ALA A 35 -11.73 -7.18 0.00
CA ALA A 35 -12.20 -8.30 -0.81
C ALA A 35 -11.07 -9.30 -1.16
N LEU A 36 -9.86 -8.80 -1.41
CA LEU A 36 -8.74 -9.62 -1.89
C LEU A 36 -7.79 -10.06 -0.77
N GLY A 37 -7.77 -9.35 0.37
CA GLY A 37 -6.84 -9.55 1.48
C GLY A 37 -6.60 -11.01 1.86
N PRO A 38 -7.65 -11.84 2.06
CA PRO A 38 -7.48 -13.26 2.41
C PRO A 38 -6.71 -14.11 1.38
N GLN A 39 -6.53 -13.61 0.15
CA GLN A 39 -5.83 -14.30 -0.94
C GLN A 39 -4.44 -13.71 -1.22
N LEU A 40 -4.07 -12.60 -0.56
CA LEU A 40 -2.80 -11.93 -0.80
C LEU A 40 -1.69 -12.58 0.02
N GLY A 41 -0.52 -12.77 -0.61
CA GLY A 41 0.71 -13.14 0.10
C GLY A 41 1.37 -11.95 0.82
N TYR A 42 1.19 -10.75 0.28
CA TYR A 42 1.60 -9.48 0.89
C TYR A 42 0.92 -8.30 0.19
N LEU A 43 1.04 -7.10 0.76
CA LEU A 43 0.56 -5.85 0.19
C LEU A 43 1.67 -4.80 0.17
N ILE A 44 1.86 -4.08 -0.94
CA ILE A 44 2.71 -2.88 -1.00
C ILE A 44 1.81 -1.69 -1.26
N SER A 45 1.82 -0.71 -0.35
CA SER A 45 1.01 0.51 -0.48
C SER A 45 1.90 1.73 -0.49
N LYS A 46 1.65 2.66 -1.43
CA LYS A 46 2.34 3.95 -1.50
C LYS A 46 1.41 5.13 -1.22
N GLY A 47 1.89 6.06 -0.41
CA GLY A 47 1.19 7.30 -0.03
C GLY A 47 0.46 7.18 1.30
N GLY A 48 0.45 8.27 2.07
CA GLY A 48 -0.06 8.27 3.45
C GLY A 48 -1.55 7.99 3.56
N ILE A 49 -2.39 8.75 2.83
CA ILE A 49 -3.85 8.59 2.84
C ILE A 49 -4.23 7.18 2.36
N THR A 50 -3.72 6.76 1.21
CA THR A 50 -3.99 5.43 0.65
C THR A 50 -3.63 4.31 1.62
N THR A 51 -2.42 4.37 2.20
CA THR A 51 -1.95 3.36 3.16
C THR A 51 -2.82 3.33 4.42
N HIS A 52 -3.15 4.51 4.97
CA HIS A 52 -4.00 4.60 6.15
C HIS A 52 -5.39 4.02 5.88
N THR A 53 -6.06 4.44 4.81
CA THR A 53 -7.40 3.96 4.43
C THR A 53 -7.40 2.46 4.12
N LEU A 54 -6.36 1.93 3.46
CA LEU A 54 -6.21 0.49 3.25
C LEU A 54 -6.15 -0.30 4.57
N LEU A 55 -5.34 0.16 5.52
CA LEU A 55 -5.15 -0.54 6.79
C LEU A 55 -6.37 -0.39 7.71
N ALA A 56 -6.83 0.84 7.93
CA ALA A 56 -7.89 1.15 8.88
C ALA A 56 -9.27 0.74 8.35
N ASP A 57 -9.61 1.16 7.14
CA ASP A 57 -10.97 0.97 6.60
C ASP A 57 -11.08 -0.33 5.78
N GLY A 58 -10.04 -0.66 5.00
CA GLY A 58 -10.03 -1.85 4.15
C GLY A 58 -9.85 -3.14 4.94
N LEU A 59 -8.82 -3.19 5.79
CA LEU A 59 -8.48 -4.38 6.58
C LEU A 59 -9.03 -4.33 8.02
N GLY A 60 -9.69 -3.23 8.42
CA GLY A 60 -10.32 -3.09 9.73
C GLY A 60 -9.32 -2.99 10.89
N LEU A 61 -8.10 -2.49 10.64
CA LEU A 61 -7.01 -2.56 11.60
C LEU A 61 -6.96 -1.32 12.49
N ALA A 62 -7.04 -1.52 13.80
CA ALA A 62 -6.77 -0.47 14.79
C ALA A 62 -5.27 -0.28 15.07
N ARG A 63 -4.47 -1.32 14.81
CA ARG A 63 -3.02 -1.33 14.99
C ARG A 63 -2.35 -2.33 14.04
N VAL A 64 -1.04 -2.18 13.90
CA VAL A 64 -0.17 -3.08 13.13
C VAL A 64 1.09 -3.37 13.93
N GLU A 65 1.76 -4.47 13.61
CA GLU A 65 2.99 -4.89 14.26
C GLU A 65 4.20 -4.52 13.39
N LEU A 66 4.97 -3.52 13.80
CA LEU A 66 6.14 -3.07 13.07
C LEU A 66 7.26 -4.13 13.12
N GLN A 67 7.70 -4.60 11.96
CA GLN A 67 8.81 -5.56 11.82
C GLN A 67 10.15 -4.88 11.54
N GLY A 68 10.12 -3.58 11.21
CA GLY A 68 11.30 -2.80 10.86
C GLY A 68 11.14 -2.15 9.49
N GLN A 69 12.24 -2.05 8.76
CA GLN A 69 12.29 -1.43 7.44
C GLN A 69 12.88 -2.39 6.42
N LEU A 70 12.20 -2.55 5.27
CA LEU A 70 12.71 -3.36 4.16
C LEU A 70 13.74 -2.59 3.34
N LEU A 71 13.50 -1.29 3.15
CA LEU A 71 14.38 -0.32 2.54
C LEU A 71 14.34 0.97 3.38
N PRO A 72 15.34 1.87 3.29
CA PRO A 72 15.35 3.11 4.06
C PRO A 72 14.03 3.89 3.95
N GLY A 73 13.32 4.00 5.09
CA GLY A 73 12.03 4.69 5.19
C GLY A 73 10.80 3.93 4.67
N LEU A 74 10.94 2.69 4.20
CA LEU A 74 9.81 1.81 3.86
C LEU A 74 9.62 0.78 4.98
N SER A 75 8.61 1.00 5.81
CA SER A 75 8.32 0.16 6.97
C SER A 75 7.55 -1.09 6.57
N LEU A 76 8.03 -2.25 7.02
CA LEU A 76 7.32 -3.52 6.93
C LEU A 76 6.52 -3.73 8.21
N VAL A 77 5.22 -3.97 8.08
CA VAL A 77 4.33 -4.27 9.20
C VAL A 77 3.58 -5.57 8.95
N LEU A 78 3.18 -6.23 10.04
CA LEU A 78 2.24 -7.35 9.98
C LEU A 78 0.88 -6.90 10.50
N THR A 79 -0.17 -7.49 9.92
CA THR A 79 -1.49 -7.43 10.53
C THR A 79 -1.51 -8.29 11.80
N PRO A 80 -2.15 -7.82 12.89
CA PRO A 80 -2.22 -8.57 14.15
C PRO A 80 -2.90 -9.93 13.99
N ALA A 81 -2.62 -10.85 14.92
CA ALA A 81 -3.18 -12.21 14.90
C ALA A 81 -4.72 -12.25 14.99
N GLU A 82 -5.35 -11.24 15.60
CA GLU A 82 -6.81 -11.13 15.67
C GLU A 82 -7.46 -10.45 14.46
N ALA A 83 -6.67 -9.98 13.49
CA ALA A 83 -7.20 -9.32 12.30
C ALA A 83 -7.95 -10.30 11.38
N LEU A 84 -8.83 -9.76 10.52
CA LEU A 84 -9.53 -10.54 9.50
C LEU A 84 -8.56 -11.32 8.60
N VAL A 85 -7.41 -10.71 8.29
CA VAL A 85 -6.31 -11.35 7.57
C VAL A 85 -5.11 -11.29 8.49
N PRO A 86 -4.82 -12.34 9.28
CA PRO A 86 -3.74 -12.32 10.25
C PRO A 86 -2.38 -12.56 9.61
N ALA A 87 -1.33 -11.96 10.18
CA ALA A 87 0.06 -12.09 9.73
C ALA A 87 0.32 -11.73 8.26
N LEU A 88 -0.54 -10.92 7.63
CA LEU A 88 -0.34 -10.41 6.29
C LEU A 88 0.79 -9.36 6.31
N PRO A 89 1.88 -9.57 5.53
CA PRO A 89 2.91 -8.57 5.37
C PRO A 89 2.41 -7.38 4.57
N VAL A 90 2.55 -6.18 5.14
CA VAL A 90 2.24 -4.92 4.46
C VAL A 90 3.47 -4.03 4.46
N LEU A 91 3.97 -3.72 3.26
CA LEU A 91 5.02 -2.73 3.08
C LEU A 91 4.40 -1.35 2.87
N THR A 92 4.69 -0.44 3.78
CA THR A 92 4.23 0.95 3.74
C THR A 92 5.29 1.84 3.10
N PHE A 93 4.90 2.53 2.03
CA PHE A 93 5.79 3.34 1.21
C PHE A 93 5.35 4.81 1.25
N PRO A 94 6.05 5.69 1.99
CA PRO A 94 5.74 7.12 1.97
C PRO A 94 5.79 7.72 0.57
N GLY A 95 4.89 8.65 0.26
CA GLY A 95 4.70 9.17 -1.09
C GLY A 95 5.93 9.88 -1.68
N ASN A 96 6.76 10.44 -0.80
CA ASN A 96 7.92 11.28 -1.09
C ASN A 96 9.27 10.55 -0.99
N LEU A 97 9.29 9.24 -0.73
CA LEU A 97 10.52 8.46 -0.61
C LEU A 97 10.82 7.64 -1.87
N GLY A 98 12.07 7.21 -1.97
CA GLY A 98 12.57 6.35 -3.04
C GLY A 98 12.93 7.08 -4.33
N ASN A 99 13.35 6.30 -5.31
CA ASN A 99 13.65 6.70 -6.68
C ASN A 99 12.78 5.89 -7.66
N VAL A 100 13.09 6.00 -8.96
CA VAL A 100 12.35 5.31 -10.03
C VAL A 100 12.36 3.78 -9.89
N ASP A 101 13.34 3.21 -9.20
CA ASP A 101 13.53 1.76 -9.05
C ASP A 101 13.08 1.22 -7.69
N THR A 102 12.83 2.07 -6.69
CA THR A 102 12.56 1.62 -5.32
C THR A 102 11.36 0.69 -5.20
N LEU A 103 10.28 0.94 -5.95
CA LEU A 103 9.12 0.04 -5.93
C LEU A 103 9.45 -1.34 -6.52
N ARG A 104 10.26 -1.39 -7.58
CA ARG A 104 10.73 -2.64 -8.18
C ARG A 104 11.63 -3.42 -7.23
N GLN A 105 12.56 -2.73 -6.56
CA GLN A 105 13.45 -3.32 -5.57
C GLN A 105 12.67 -3.89 -4.38
N ALA A 106 11.72 -3.10 -3.84
CA ALA A 106 10.84 -3.55 -2.78
C ALA A 106 10.04 -4.79 -3.16
N TRP A 107 9.45 -4.79 -4.37
CA TRP A 107 8.72 -5.94 -4.88
C TRP A 107 9.61 -7.19 -5.00
N ALA A 108 10.80 -7.08 -5.58
CA ALA A 108 11.73 -8.19 -5.70
C ALA A 108 12.12 -8.78 -4.33
N LEU A 109 12.35 -7.93 -3.33
CA LEU A 109 12.65 -8.38 -1.96
C LEU A 109 11.46 -9.09 -1.31
N MET A 110 10.25 -8.62 -1.53
CA MET A 110 9.03 -9.28 -1.01
C MET A 110 8.74 -10.62 -1.68
N GLU A 111 9.11 -10.78 -2.96
CA GLU A 111 9.06 -12.07 -3.67
C GLU A 111 10.18 -13.05 -3.25
N GLY A 112 11.18 -12.59 -2.49
CA GLY A 112 12.37 -13.38 -2.17
C GLY A 112 13.34 -13.56 -3.34
N GLU A 113 13.23 -12.72 -4.37
CA GLU A 113 14.14 -12.72 -5.52
C GLU A 113 15.51 -12.15 -5.11
N PRO A 114 16.63 -12.82 -5.46
CA PRO A 114 17.96 -12.29 -5.21
C PRO A 114 18.14 -10.96 -5.97
N GLN A 115 18.67 -9.94 -5.29
CA GLN A 115 18.98 -8.65 -5.91
C GLN A 115 19.95 -8.87 -7.07
N ARG A 116 19.52 -8.61 -8.32
CA ARG A 116 20.47 -8.57 -9.44
C ARG A 116 21.34 -7.31 -9.31
N PRO A 117 22.67 -7.46 -9.46
CA PRO A 117 23.63 -6.36 -9.36
C PRO A 117 23.42 -5.30 -10.45
#